data_AF-A0A8H3BKL2-F1
#
_entry.id   AF-A0A8H3BKL2-F1
#
_cell.length_a   1.000
_cell.length_b   1.000
_cell.length_c   1.000
_cell.angle_alpha   90.00
_cell.angle_beta   90.00
_cell.angle_gamma   90.00
#
_symmetry.space_group_name_H-M   'P 1'
#
loop_
_entity.id
_entity.type
_entity.pdbx_description
1 polymer ?
#
loop_
_entity_poly.entity_id
_entity_poly.type
_entity_poly.pdbx_seq_one_letter_code
_entity_poly.pdbx_strand_id
1 'polypeptide(L)'
;MSNPQSDKIHPIWGRSIQEYTRSYSWASLAANCQVPVDETNRATRREVALHTIEQISMIDYSGIDNPLSSEIVNRVTLEKLECVLELTRFPGELDNFVVPSLVAGCITLMSSIKPSPLSYEYGYLCFRVLVIALNTCLLKHGRNPNEALRIPNIFGPNYLADLWSETAALLRAELGGISEIFFEMPDMRPGPRAAPHLEAMRLDILLTLLHSDQKNFTILLKEANSLGLSGLIYVLLKFVEKNKADMNEERLQEFSTVID
;
A
#
# COMPACT_ATOMS: atom_id res chain seq x y z
N MET A 1 25.71 -29.73 17.86
CA MET A 1 24.63 -29.96 16.88
C MET A 1 24.27 -28.62 16.28
N SER A 2 24.93 -28.26 15.18
CA SER A 2 24.71 -27.03 14.42
C SER A 2 23.63 -27.29 13.38
N ASN A 3 22.48 -26.66 13.55
CA ASN A 3 21.37 -26.72 12.60
C ASN A 3 21.74 -25.82 11.41
N PRO A 4 21.83 -26.33 10.17
CA PRO A 4 22.04 -25.45 9.02
C PRO A 4 20.70 -24.75 8.73
N GLN A 5 20.53 -23.54 9.26
CA GLN A 5 19.49 -22.63 8.81
C GLN A 5 19.81 -22.31 7.35
N SER A 6 19.15 -23.04 6.45
CA SER A 6 19.31 -22.84 5.03
C SER A 6 18.74 -21.47 4.68
N ASP A 7 19.61 -20.52 4.36
CA ASP A 7 19.32 -19.28 3.61
C ASP A 7 18.73 -19.67 2.25
N LYS A 8 17.46 -20.06 2.23
CA LYS A 8 16.76 -20.56 1.04
C LYS A 8 15.89 -19.43 0.50
N ILE A 9 16.42 -18.75 -0.51
CA ILE A 9 15.62 -17.93 -1.42
C ILE A 9 14.55 -18.85 -2.03
N HIS A 10 13.28 -18.56 -1.77
CA HIS A 10 12.17 -19.30 -2.35
C HIS A 10 12.09 -18.94 -3.85
N PRO A 11 12.04 -19.92 -4.77
CA PRO A 11 12.14 -19.66 -6.21
C PRO A 11 11.04 -18.75 -6.75
N ILE A 12 9.88 -18.73 -6.09
CA ILE A 12 8.71 -17.93 -6.50
C ILE A 12 8.55 -16.67 -5.62
N TRP A 13 8.87 -16.77 -4.33
CA TRP A 13 8.49 -15.75 -3.34
C TRP A 13 9.67 -14.91 -2.85
N GLY A 14 10.88 -15.23 -3.30
CA GLY A 14 12.09 -14.50 -2.95
C GLY A 14 12.61 -14.83 -1.56
N ARG A 15 13.29 -13.86 -0.96
CA ARG A 15 13.97 -13.99 0.33
C ARG A 15 13.00 -14.18 1.48
N SER A 16 13.48 -14.78 2.57
CA SER A 16 12.73 -14.92 3.83
C SER A 16 12.68 -13.59 4.60
N ILE A 17 11.75 -13.45 5.56
CA ILE A 17 11.63 -12.26 6.42
C ILE A 17 12.91 -11.89 7.19
N GLN A 18 13.77 -12.87 7.48
CA GLN A 18 15.04 -12.62 8.16
C GLN A 18 16.07 -11.92 7.25
N GLU A 19 15.91 -12.08 5.94
CA GLU A 19 16.82 -11.56 4.92
C GLU A 19 16.27 -10.28 4.28
N TYR A 20 15.03 -10.31 3.77
CA TYR A 20 14.51 -9.20 2.96
C TYR A 20 14.36 -7.93 3.80
N THR A 21 14.02 -8.03 5.08
CA THR A 21 13.81 -6.85 5.95
C THR A 21 15.06 -5.97 6.02
N ARG A 22 16.26 -6.56 5.92
CA ARG A 22 17.52 -5.83 5.83
C ARG A 22 17.66 -5.10 4.50
N SER A 23 17.26 -5.73 3.39
CA SER A 23 17.31 -5.14 2.04
C SER A 23 16.34 -3.97 1.87
N TYR A 24 15.22 -3.96 2.60
CA TYR A 24 14.22 -2.89 2.56
C TYR A 24 14.19 -2.03 3.82
N SER A 25 15.29 -2.05 4.59
CA SER A 25 15.45 -1.12 5.71
C SER A 25 15.48 0.33 5.22
N TRP A 26 15.14 1.28 6.08
CA TRP A 26 15.28 2.71 5.76
C TRP A 26 16.67 3.06 5.22
N ALA A 27 17.72 2.56 5.87
CA ALA A 27 19.09 2.80 5.50
C ALA A 27 19.42 2.22 4.11
N SER A 28 18.97 0.99 3.84
CA SER A 28 19.19 0.31 2.56
C SER A 28 18.48 1.03 1.41
N LEU A 29 17.26 1.49 1.63
CA LEU A 29 16.50 2.24 0.63
C LEU A 29 17.12 3.61 0.35
N ALA A 30 17.55 4.32 1.41
CA ALA A 30 18.24 5.60 1.25
C ALA A 30 19.57 5.43 0.47
N ALA A 31 20.31 4.35 0.73
CA ALA A 31 21.51 4.01 -0.03
C ALA A 31 21.18 3.68 -1.50
N ASN A 32 20.12 2.92 -1.76
CA ASN A 32 19.68 2.58 -3.12
C ASN A 32 19.28 3.81 -3.94
N CYS A 33 18.71 4.84 -3.30
CA CYS A 33 18.40 6.11 -3.98
C CYS A 33 19.66 6.82 -4.51
N GLN A 34 20.83 6.59 -3.93
CA GLN A 34 22.10 7.19 -4.35
C GLN A 34 22.80 6.42 -5.48
N VAL A 35 22.39 5.18 -5.74
CA VAL A 35 22.97 4.36 -6.83
C VAL A 35 22.57 4.98 -8.17
N PRO A 36 23.50 5.20 -9.12
CA PRO A 36 23.16 5.68 -10.45
C PRO A 36 22.10 4.81 -11.12
N VAL A 37 21.14 5.44 -11.78
CA VAL A 37 20.11 4.72 -12.54
C VAL A 37 20.76 4.12 -13.78
N ASP A 38 20.43 2.86 -14.08
CA ASP A 38 20.76 2.28 -15.38
C ASP A 38 19.84 2.86 -16.46
N GLU A 39 20.26 3.98 -17.04
CA GLU A 39 19.52 4.67 -18.10
C GLU A 39 19.26 3.78 -19.32
N THR A 40 20.09 2.74 -19.55
CA THR A 40 19.94 1.84 -20.70
C THR A 40 18.67 0.99 -20.57
N ASN A 41 18.41 0.49 -19.36
CA ASN A 41 17.25 -0.37 -19.09
C ASN A 41 16.06 0.38 -18.51
N ARG A 42 16.21 1.67 -18.17
CA ARG A 42 15.19 2.48 -17.51
C ARG A 42 13.85 2.48 -18.25
N ALA A 43 13.86 2.71 -19.56
CA ALA A 43 12.64 2.78 -20.36
C ALA A 43 11.87 1.44 -20.34
N THR A 44 12.57 0.33 -20.56
CA THR A 44 11.99 -1.02 -20.53
C THR A 44 11.47 -1.38 -19.14
N ARG A 45 12.24 -1.10 -18.07
CA ARG A 45 11.81 -1.38 -16.70
C ARG A 45 10.60 -0.54 -16.30
N ARG A 46 10.54 0.72 -16.74
CA ARG A 46 9.37 1.59 -16.57
C ARG A 46 8.14 1.01 -17.28
N GLU A 47 8.27 0.56 -18.52
CA GLU A 47 7.16 -0.07 -19.27
C GLU A 47 6.65 -1.32 -18.54
N VAL A 48 7.55 -2.19 -18.10
CA VAL A 48 7.22 -3.38 -17.29
C VAL A 48 6.48 -2.98 -16.01
N ALA A 49 6.94 -1.93 -15.33
CA ALA A 49 6.31 -1.42 -14.11
C ALA A 49 4.89 -0.92 -14.34
N LEU A 50 4.67 -0.10 -15.36
CA LEU A 50 3.35 0.45 -15.69
C LEU A 50 2.36 -0.65 -16.09
N HIS A 51 2.78 -1.56 -16.98
CA HIS A 51 1.97 -2.70 -17.36
C HIS A 51 1.66 -3.59 -16.13
N THR A 52 2.61 -3.75 -15.21
CA THR A 52 2.36 -4.50 -13.97
C THR A 52 1.34 -3.80 -13.07
N ILE A 53 1.40 -2.48 -12.92
CA ILE A 53 0.38 -1.71 -12.18
C ILE A 53 -1.01 -1.93 -12.80
N GLU A 54 -1.13 -1.86 -14.12
CA GLU A 54 -2.38 -2.13 -14.84
C GLU A 54 -2.88 -3.55 -14.56
N GLN A 55 -2.00 -4.57 -14.69
CA GLN A 55 -2.35 -5.97 -14.42
C GLN A 55 -2.88 -6.17 -13.00
N ILE A 56 -2.18 -5.64 -11.99
CA ILE A 56 -2.62 -5.78 -10.59
C ILE A 56 -3.96 -5.06 -10.38
N SER A 57 -4.14 -3.90 -10.99
CA SER A 57 -5.36 -3.10 -10.90
C SER A 57 -6.58 -3.73 -11.59
N MET A 58 -6.36 -4.67 -12.51
CA MET A 58 -7.40 -5.43 -13.22
C MET A 58 -7.83 -6.71 -12.49
N ILE A 59 -7.20 -7.06 -11.36
CA ILE A 59 -7.58 -8.27 -10.62
C ILE A 59 -8.99 -8.06 -10.04
N ASP A 60 -9.99 -8.59 -10.76
CA ASP A 60 -11.37 -8.63 -10.30
C ASP A 60 -11.52 -9.73 -9.25
N TYR A 61 -12.14 -9.38 -8.13
CA TYR A 61 -12.37 -10.28 -7.01
C TYR A 61 -13.64 -11.14 -7.18
N SER A 62 -14.44 -10.97 -8.24
CA SER A 62 -15.62 -11.81 -8.50
C SER A 62 -15.33 -13.33 -8.53
N GLY A 63 -14.06 -13.75 -8.52
CA GLY A 63 -13.65 -14.96 -7.79
C GLY A 63 -12.12 -15.09 -7.77
N ILE A 64 -11.53 -15.47 -6.63
CA ILE A 64 -10.18 -16.09 -6.64
C ILE A 64 -10.19 -17.37 -7.50
N ASP A 65 -11.38 -17.94 -7.68
CA ASP A 65 -11.69 -19.04 -8.60
C ASP A 65 -11.90 -18.57 -10.06
N ASN A 66 -11.84 -17.27 -10.35
CA ASN A 66 -11.86 -16.75 -11.71
C ASN A 66 -10.53 -17.11 -12.39
N PRO A 67 -10.56 -17.87 -13.50
CA PRO A 67 -9.35 -18.28 -14.21
C PRO A 67 -8.46 -17.10 -14.62
N LEU A 68 -9.07 -15.94 -14.93
CA LEU A 68 -8.35 -14.73 -15.32
C LEU A 68 -7.57 -14.12 -14.14
N SER A 69 -8.17 -14.08 -12.94
CA SER A 69 -7.51 -13.57 -11.74
C SER A 69 -6.35 -14.48 -11.31
N SER A 70 -6.54 -15.80 -11.39
CA SER A 70 -5.47 -16.79 -11.15
C SER A 70 -4.32 -16.65 -12.17
N GLU A 71 -4.64 -16.44 -13.45
CA GLU A 71 -3.63 -16.19 -14.47
C GLU A 71 -2.82 -14.92 -14.22
N ILE A 72 -3.48 -13.82 -13.83
CA ILE A 72 -2.79 -12.56 -13.50
C ILE A 72 -1.89 -12.75 -12.28
N VAL A 73 -2.37 -13.38 -11.21
CA VAL A 73 -1.57 -13.69 -10.00
C VAL A 73 -0.29 -14.46 -10.38
N ASN A 74 -0.40 -15.44 -11.27
CA ASN A 74 0.75 -16.22 -11.74
C ASN A 74 1.72 -15.44 -12.65
N ARG A 75 1.24 -14.38 -13.33
CA ARG A 75 2.04 -13.54 -14.23
C ARG A 75 2.76 -12.40 -13.52
N VAL A 76 2.33 -12.00 -12.33
CA VAL A 76 2.99 -10.96 -11.52
C VAL A 76 4.13 -11.63 -10.74
N THR A 77 5.36 -11.46 -11.21
CA THR A 77 6.57 -12.03 -10.60
C THR A 77 7.21 -11.05 -9.61
N LEU A 78 8.16 -11.55 -8.80
CA LEU A 78 8.93 -10.71 -7.88
C LEU A 78 9.67 -9.59 -8.62
N GLU A 79 10.34 -9.90 -9.72
CA GLU A 79 11.06 -8.94 -10.56
C GLU A 79 10.14 -7.81 -11.07
N LYS A 80 8.91 -8.13 -11.46
CA LYS A 80 7.93 -7.13 -11.89
C LYS A 80 7.56 -6.18 -10.74
N LEU A 81 7.39 -6.70 -9.52
CA LEU A 81 7.13 -5.87 -8.34
C LEU A 81 8.33 -4.99 -8.00
N GLU A 82 9.57 -5.47 -8.19
CA GLU A 82 10.78 -4.65 -8.05
C GLU A 82 10.81 -3.52 -9.08
N CYS A 83 10.44 -3.78 -10.35
CA CYS A 83 10.28 -2.73 -11.37
C CYS A 83 9.23 -1.69 -10.94
N VAL A 84 8.09 -2.12 -10.38
CA VAL A 84 7.07 -1.21 -9.83
C VAL A 84 7.66 -0.32 -8.75
N LEU A 85 8.35 -0.91 -7.76
CA LEU A 85 8.95 -0.13 -6.68
C LEU A 85 10.06 0.81 -7.15
N GLU A 86 10.74 0.51 -8.24
CA GLU A 86 11.75 1.39 -8.83
C GLU A 86 11.17 2.73 -9.31
N LEU A 87 9.89 2.76 -9.72
CA LEU A 87 9.21 4.02 -10.07
C LEU A 87 9.22 5.02 -8.90
N THR A 88 9.22 4.55 -7.66
CA THR A 88 9.23 5.41 -6.46
C THR A 88 10.52 6.21 -6.28
N ARG A 89 11.58 5.86 -7.02
CA ARG A 89 12.83 6.64 -7.08
C ARG A 89 12.65 7.96 -7.84
N PHE A 90 11.58 8.08 -8.63
CA PHE A 90 11.32 9.23 -9.47
C PHE A 90 10.04 9.95 -9.03
N PRO A 91 10.14 11.18 -8.51
CA PRO A 91 8.99 11.98 -8.07
C PRO A 91 7.83 12.04 -9.08
N GLY A 92 8.15 12.24 -10.36
CA GLY A 92 7.16 12.36 -11.43
C GLY A 92 6.41 11.06 -11.76
N GLU A 93 6.81 9.93 -11.19
CA GLU A 93 6.16 8.64 -11.44
C GLU A 93 5.17 8.25 -10.32
N LEU A 94 5.05 9.03 -9.23
CA LEU A 94 4.11 8.72 -8.16
C LEU A 94 2.64 8.84 -8.57
N ASP A 95 2.32 9.67 -9.57
CA ASP A 95 0.96 9.74 -10.12
C ASP A 95 0.50 8.38 -10.68
N ASN A 96 1.42 7.50 -11.11
CA ASN A 96 1.07 6.16 -11.58
C ASN A 96 0.52 5.25 -10.46
N PHE A 97 0.73 5.59 -9.19
CA PHE A 97 0.21 4.84 -8.04
C PHE A 97 -1.16 5.34 -7.56
N VAL A 98 -1.69 6.41 -8.16
CA VAL A 98 -3.02 6.96 -7.84
C VAL A 98 -4.11 6.12 -8.51
N VAL A 99 -4.18 4.83 -8.13
CA VAL A 99 -5.10 3.85 -8.70
C VAL A 99 -5.74 3.07 -7.55
N PRO A 100 -6.98 3.39 -7.13
CA PRO A 100 -7.63 2.71 -6.01
C PRO A 100 -7.73 1.19 -6.17
N SER A 101 -7.93 0.69 -7.39
CA SER A 101 -7.97 -0.75 -7.66
C SER A 101 -6.62 -1.45 -7.50
N LEU A 102 -5.49 -0.72 -7.56
CA LEU A 102 -4.16 -1.26 -7.25
C LEU A 102 -4.09 -1.73 -5.79
N VAL A 103 -4.72 -1.00 -4.86
CA VAL A 103 -4.80 -1.39 -3.44
C VAL A 103 -5.50 -2.74 -3.31
N ALA A 104 -6.67 -2.90 -3.93
CA ALA A 104 -7.43 -4.16 -3.91
C ALA A 104 -6.68 -5.31 -4.58
N GLY A 105 -6.02 -5.05 -5.72
CA GLY A 105 -5.20 -6.03 -6.42
C GLY A 105 -4.02 -6.53 -5.58
N CYS A 106 -3.32 -5.62 -4.88
CA CYS A 106 -2.25 -6.00 -3.96
C CYS A 106 -2.75 -6.87 -2.79
N ILE A 107 -3.93 -6.58 -2.23
CA ILE A 107 -4.55 -7.43 -1.19
C ILE A 107 -4.82 -8.83 -1.74
N THR A 108 -5.34 -8.91 -2.97
CA THR A 108 -5.61 -10.20 -3.64
C THR A 108 -4.32 -10.99 -3.85
N LEU A 109 -3.25 -10.35 -4.37
CA LEU A 109 -1.93 -10.98 -4.50
C LEU A 109 -1.42 -11.50 -3.16
N MET A 110 -1.49 -10.70 -2.09
CA MET A 110 -1.10 -11.14 -0.75
C MET A 110 -1.92 -12.35 -0.28
N SER A 111 -3.22 -12.37 -0.53
CA SER A 111 -4.11 -13.46 -0.09
C SER A 111 -3.79 -14.81 -0.74
N SER A 112 -3.19 -14.79 -1.94
CA SER A 112 -2.78 -15.98 -2.69
C SER A 112 -1.56 -16.69 -2.09
N ILE A 113 -0.81 -16.03 -1.22
CA ILE A 113 0.43 -16.55 -0.65
C ILE A 113 0.10 -17.32 0.63
N LYS A 114 0.53 -18.58 0.70
CA LYS A 114 0.35 -19.47 1.86
C LYS A 114 1.70 -19.97 2.37
N PRO A 115 1.86 -20.21 3.69
CA PRO A 115 0.87 -19.99 4.75
C PRO A 115 0.80 -18.52 5.23
N SER A 116 1.82 -17.70 4.96
CA SER A 116 1.93 -16.33 5.46
C SER A 116 2.50 -15.41 4.37
N PRO A 117 1.77 -14.37 3.94
CA PRO A 117 2.24 -13.45 2.91
C PRO A 117 3.49 -12.68 3.32
N LEU A 118 3.60 -12.26 4.59
CA LEU A 118 4.72 -11.46 5.05
C LEU A 118 5.95 -12.28 5.42
N SER A 119 5.87 -13.62 5.39
CA SER A 119 7.05 -14.48 5.58
C SER A 119 8.08 -14.34 4.43
N TYR A 120 7.64 -13.87 3.27
CA TYR A 120 8.46 -13.79 2.06
C TYR A 120 8.43 -12.41 1.41
N GLU A 121 9.51 -12.12 0.69
CA GLU A 121 9.75 -10.84 0.02
C GLU A 121 8.61 -10.44 -0.92
N TYR A 122 8.09 -11.37 -1.71
CA TYR A 122 7.00 -11.10 -2.65
C TYR A 122 5.77 -10.46 -1.96
N GLY A 123 5.28 -11.08 -0.88
CA GLY A 123 4.11 -10.55 -0.17
C GLY A 123 4.39 -9.23 0.53
N TYR A 124 5.64 -9.02 0.98
CA TYR A 124 6.08 -7.73 1.46
C TYR A 124 6.08 -6.65 0.35
N LEU A 125 6.55 -6.95 -0.88
CA LEU A 125 6.51 -5.98 -1.97
C LEU A 125 5.07 -5.64 -2.37
N CYS A 126 4.15 -6.62 -2.40
CA CYS A 126 2.72 -6.35 -2.58
C CYS A 126 2.20 -5.39 -1.49
N PHE A 127 2.54 -5.64 -0.22
CA PHE A 127 2.15 -4.77 0.88
C PHE A 127 2.76 -3.37 0.77
N ARG A 128 4.01 -3.26 0.33
CA ARG A 128 4.69 -1.98 0.13
C ARG A 128 4.04 -1.16 -0.99
N VAL A 129 3.75 -1.78 -2.14
CA VAL A 129 3.03 -1.14 -3.26
C VAL A 129 1.65 -0.69 -2.82
N LEU A 130 0.92 -1.52 -2.05
CA LEU A 130 -0.36 -1.16 -1.45
C LEU A 130 -0.25 0.11 -0.60
N VAL A 131 0.73 0.17 0.31
CA VAL A 131 0.92 1.33 1.20
C VAL A 131 1.24 2.59 0.38
N ILE A 132 2.08 2.49 -0.65
CA ILE A 132 2.40 3.61 -1.54
C ILE A 132 1.12 4.08 -2.25
N ALA A 133 0.42 3.17 -2.93
CA ALA A 133 -0.80 3.46 -3.68
C ALA A 133 -1.88 4.11 -2.80
N LEU A 134 -2.03 3.62 -1.57
CA LEU A 134 -2.98 4.18 -0.61
C LEU A 134 -2.62 5.62 -0.22
N ASN A 135 -1.35 5.86 0.12
CA ASN A 135 -0.89 7.20 0.50
C ASN A 135 -0.99 8.19 -0.67
N THR A 136 -0.63 7.79 -1.88
CA THR A 136 -0.76 8.63 -3.08
C THR A 136 -2.22 8.92 -3.42
N CYS A 137 -3.12 7.93 -3.29
CA CYS A 137 -4.57 8.14 -3.43
C CYS A 137 -5.09 9.15 -2.40
N LEU A 138 -4.75 8.97 -1.11
CA LEU A 138 -5.19 9.86 -0.04
C LEU A 138 -4.73 11.30 -0.27
N LEU A 139 -3.47 11.51 -0.66
CA LEU A 139 -2.94 12.84 -0.96
C LEU A 139 -3.60 13.46 -2.19
N LYS A 140 -3.79 12.70 -3.28
CA LYS A 140 -4.44 13.22 -4.49
C LYS A 140 -5.87 13.67 -4.21
N HIS A 141 -6.63 12.84 -3.50
CA HIS A 141 -8.05 13.11 -3.21
C HIS A 141 -8.25 14.10 -2.06
N GLY A 142 -7.31 14.19 -1.12
CA GLY A 142 -7.31 15.19 -0.04
C GLY A 142 -6.81 16.58 -0.48
N ARG A 143 -6.23 16.70 -1.67
CA ARG A 143 -5.80 17.95 -2.30
C ARG A 143 -6.68 18.26 -3.52
N ASN A 144 -6.17 19.02 -4.49
CA ASN A 144 -6.80 19.19 -5.78
C ASN A 144 -6.56 17.96 -6.68
N PRO A 145 -7.60 17.16 -7.01
CA PRO A 145 -7.42 15.96 -7.83
C PRO A 145 -7.02 16.24 -9.28
N ASN A 146 -7.20 17.46 -9.76
CA ASN A 146 -6.86 17.85 -11.14
C ASN A 146 -5.38 18.24 -11.31
N GLU A 147 -4.62 18.33 -10.22
CA GLU A 147 -3.21 18.72 -10.25
C GLU A 147 -2.30 17.51 -10.09
N ALA A 148 -1.15 17.53 -10.76
CA ALA A 148 -0.11 16.51 -10.56
C ALA A 148 0.27 16.41 -9.08
N LEU A 149 0.52 15.19 -8.60
CA LEU A 149 0.91 15.00 -7.21
C LEU A 149 2.31 15.60 -6.98
N ARG A 150 2.36 16.78 -6.37
CA ARG A 150 3.61 17.44 -5.99
C ARG A 150 3.90 17.16 -4.53
N ILE A 151 4.91 16.35 -4.27
CA ILE A 151 5.45 16.16 -2.92
C ILE A 151 6.67 17.08 -2.80
N PRO A 152 6.71 17.98 -1.81
CA PRO A 152 7.89 18.78 -1.53
C PRO A 152 9.10 17.88 -1.35
N ASN A 153 10.24 18.22 -1.97
CA ASN A 153 11.50 17.50 -1.76
C ASN A 153 12.25 18.18 -0.60
N ILE A 154 11.79 17.95 0.63
CA ILE A 154 12.32 18.60 1.83
C ILE A 154 13.43 17.73 2.45
N PHE A 155 13.28 16.40 2.40
CA PHE A 155 14.18 15.45 3.07
C PHE A 155 15.26 14.83 2.17
N GLY A 156 15.44 15.32 0.94
CA GLY A 156 16.53 14.92 0.04
C GLY A 156 16.14 13.78 -0.93
N PRO A 157 17.09 12.95 -1.40
CA PRO A 157 16.83 12.01 -2.51
C PRO A 157 15.84 10.87 -2.18
N ASN A 158 15.38 10.76 -0.93
CA ASN A 158 14.41 9.75 -0.51
C ASN A 158 12.99 10.33 -0.45
N TYR A 159 12.35 10.36 -1.62
CA TYR A 159 11.03 10.95 -1.82
C TYR A 159 9.89 10.26 -1.06
N LEU A 160 10.08 9.00 -0.64
CA LEU A 160 9.10 8.30 0.18
C LEU A 160 9.01 8.89 1.60
N ALA A 161 10.10 9.48 2.12
CA ALA A 161 10.08 10.19 3.40
C ALA A 161 9.10 11.35 3.39
N ASP A 162 9.19 12.16 2.33
CA ASP A 162 8.32 13.31 2.11
C ASP A 162 6.87 12.82 1.92
N LEU A 163 6.65 11.76 1.12
CA LEU A 163 5.33 11.14 0.94
C LEU A 163 4.68 10.76 2.28
N TRP A 164 5.42 10.06 3.15
CA TRP A 164 4.91 9.64 4.45
C TRP A 164 4.59 10.82 5.36
N SER A 165 5.44 11.84 5.35
CA SER A 165 5.29 13.05 6.15
C SER A 165 4.07 13.87 5.71
N GLU A 166 3.91 14.06 4.40
CA GLU A 166 2.77 14.77 3.81
C GLU A 166 1.45 14.05 4.09
N THR A 167 1.39 12.72 3.94
CA THR A 167 0.16 11.99 4.28
C THR A 167 -0.15 12.09 5.77
N ALA A 168 0.85 11.97 6.65
CA ALA A 168 0.62 12.13 8.09
C ALA A 168 0.14 13.56 8.44
N ALA A 169 0.65 14.57 7.76
CA ALA A 169 0.22 15.97 7.90
C ALA A 169 -1.24 16.17 7.47
N LEU A 170 -1.62 15.65 6.30
CA LEU A 170 -3.00 15.65 5.80
C LEU A 170 -3.96 14.98 6.81
N LEU A 171 -3.60 13.80 7.30
CA LEU A 171 -4.45 13.04 8.23
C LEU A 171 -4.56 13.70 9.61
N ARG A 172 -3.50 14.37 10.07
CA ARG A 172 -3.55 15.15 11.31
C ARG A 172 -4.56 16.29 11.21
N ALA A 173 -4.59 16.99 10.07
CA ALA A 173 -5.56 18.06 9.82
C ALA A 173 -6.99 17.52 9.81
N GLU A 174 -7.23 16.43 9.09
CA GLU A 174 -8.53 15.75 9.02
C GLU A 174 -9.02 15.30 10.41
N LEU A 175 -8.16 14.63 11.19
CA LEU A 175 -8.50 14.17 12.55
C LEU A 175 -8.67 15.31 13.54
N GLY A 176 -7.94 16.41 13.36
CA GLY A 176 -8.04 17.59 14.22
C GLY A 176 -9.26 18.46 13.96
N GLY A 177 -10.01 18.21 12.88
CA GLY A 177 -11.09 19.10 12.42
C GLY A 177 -10.59 20.49 11.98
N ILE A 178 -9.27 20.66 11.85
CA ILE A 178 -8.62 21.92 11.46
C ILE A 178 -8.35 21.84 9.96
N SER A 179 -9.30 22.30 9.17
CA SER A 179 -9.16 22.33 7.72
C SER A 179 -8.46 23.60 7.18
N GLU A 180 -8.12 24.58 8.03
CA GLU A 180 -7.74 25.92 7.55
C GLU A 180 -6.28 26.32 7.76
N ILE A 181 -5.40 25.47 8.29
CA ILE A 181 -4.05 25.91 8.68
C ILE A 181 -2.96 24.99 8.12
N PHE A 182 -2.70 25.13 6.83
CA PHE A 182 -1.34 24.99 6.30
C PHE A 182 -0.95 26.32 5.65
N PHE A 183 -0.25 27.15 6.43
CA PHE A 183 0.56 28.24 5.87
C PHE A 183 1.56 27.61 4.88
N GLU A 184 1.52 28.06 3.62
CA GLU A 184 2.36 27.71 2.45
C GLU A 184 1.76 26.83 1.34
N MET A 185 0.54 26.28 1.46
CA MET A 185 -0.09 25.53 0.35
C MET A 185 -1.53 26.03 0.08
N PRO A 186 -1.76 26.93 -0.91
CA PRO A 186 -3.04 27.62 -1.11
C PRO A 186 -4.23 26.75 -1.54
N ASP A 187 -4.01 25.50 -1.94
CA ASP A 187 -4.98 24.71 -2.74
C ASP A 187 -5.67 23.57 -1.98
N MET A 188 -5.56 23.48 -0.65
CA MET A 188 -6.33 22.50 0.13
C MET A 188 -7.74 23.02 0.44
N ARG A 189 -8.77 22.39 -0.15
CA ARG A 189 -10.17 22.62 0.23
C ARG A 189 -10.58 21.72 1.41
N PRO A 190 -11.51 22.18 2.28
CA PRO A 190 -12.09 21.35 3.33
C PRO A 190 -12.98 20.23 2.83
N GLY A 191 -12.77 19.02 3.37
CA GLY A 191 -13.86 18.08 3.63
C GLY A 191 -13.95 16.83 2.73
N PRO A 192 -14.70 15.82 3.21
CA PRO A 192 -14.46 14.42 2.91
C PRO A 192 -15.09 14.00 1.58
N ARG A 193 -14.26 13.74 0.57
CA ARG A 193 -14.69 13.08 -0.68
C ARG A 193 -13.95 11.79 -1.01
N ALA A 194 -13.29 11.17 -0.03
CA ALA A 194 -12.65 9.86 -0.21
C ALA A 194 -13.58 8.66 0.07
N ALA A 195 -14.77 8.88 0.64
CA ALA A 195 -15.61 7.82 1.19
C ALA A 195 -16.19 6.80 0.18
N PRO A 196 -16.56 7.13 -1.08
CA PRO A 196 -17.16 6.13 -1.96
C PRO A 196 -16.17 5.10 -2.53
N HIS A 197 -14.85 5.32 -2.39
CA HIS A 197 -13.83 4.47 -3.03
C HIS A 197 -13.19 3.45 -2.08
N LEU A 198 -13.48 3.54 -0.77
CA LEU A 198 -12.88 2.67 0.26
C LEU A 198 -13.60 1.30 0.37
N GLU A 199 -14.89 1.22 0.04
CA GLU A 199 -15.63 -0.06 0.04
C GLU A 199 -15.07 -1.05 -0.98
N ALA A 200 -14.51 -0.55 -2.08
CA ALA A 200 -13.85 -1.38 -3.09
C ALA A 200 -12.47 -1.92 -2.65
N MET A 201 -11.89 -1.41 -1.55
CA MET A 201 -10.51 -1.70 -1.16
C MET A 201 -10.33 -2.98 -0.33
N ARG A 202 -11.35 -3.83 -0.16
CA ARG A 202 -11.20 -5.17 0.48
C ARG A 202 -10.50 -5.15 1.84
N LEU A 203 -10.84 -4.13 2.62
CA LEU A 203 -10.20 -3.84 3.92
C LEU A 203 -10.49 -4.95 4.95
N ASP A 204 -11.58 -5.70 4.78
CA ASP A 204 -11.92 -6.92 5.52
C ASP A 204 -10.86 -8.01 5.38
N ILE A 205 -10.45 -8.31 4.14
CA ILE A 205 -9.39 -9.29 3.86
C ILE A 205 -8.06 -8.77 4.39
N LEU A 206 -7.73 -7.50 4.12
CA LEU A 206 -6.47 -6.94 4.58
C LEU A 206 -6.33 -7.03 6.11
N LEU A 207 -7.39 -6.67 6.85
CA LEU A 207 -7.42 -6.78 8.30
C LEU A 207 -7.21 -8.23 8.76
N THR A 208 -7.88 -9.18 8.10
CA THR A 208 -7.75 -10.61 8.38
C THR A 208 -6.33 -11.12 8.11
N LEU A 209 -5.72 -10.73 6.99
CA LEU A 209 -4.34 -11.09 6.64
C LEU A 209 -3.35 -10.53 7.66
N LEU A 210 -3.45 -9.23 7.99
CA LEU A 210 -2.55 -8.59 8.95
C LEU A 210 -2.71 -9.18 10.36
N HIS A 211 -3.92 -9.53 10.76
CA HIS A 211 -4.16 -10.18 12.05
C HIS A 211 -3.60 -11.61 12.08
N SER A 212 -3.88 -12.40 11.04
CA SER A 212 -3.38 -13.77 10.92
C SER A 212 -1.85 -13.83 10.85
N ASP A 213 -1.23 -12.80 10.26
CA ASP A 213 0.21 -12.69 10.07
C ASP A 213 0.88 -11.68 11.04
N GLN A 214 0.23 -11.38 12.17
CA GLN A 214 0.63 -10.32 13.11
C GLN A 214 2.07 -10.43 13.60
N LYS A 215 2.59 -11.65 13.73
CA LYS A 215 3.98 -11.90 14.15
C LYS A 215 4.97 -11.37 13.10
N ASN A 216 4.78 -11.75 11.84
CA ASN A 216 5.64 -11.29 10.75
C ASN A 216 5.42 -9.81 10.45
N PHE A 217 4.18 -9.32 10.56
CA PHE A 217 3.90 -7.89 10.48
C PHE A 217 4.69 -7.11 11.54
N THR A 218 4.69 -7.55 12.80
CA THR A 218 5.45 -6.90 13.87
C THR A 218 6.96 -6.93 13.62
N ILE A 219 7.51 -8.06 13.15
CA ILE A 219 8.92 -8.16 12.75
C ILE A 219 9.22 -7.15 11.63
N LEU A 220 8.35 -7.08 10.62
CA LEU A 220 8.50 -6.16 9.51
C LEU A 220 8.53 -4.70 9.97
N LEU A 221 7.60 -4.30 10.83
CA LEU A 221 7.55 -2.93 11.38
C LEU A 221 8.85 -2.57 12.10
N LYS A 222 9.39 -3.51 12.88
CA LYS A 222 10.61 -3.30 13.65
C LYS A 222 11.87 -3.26 12.78
N GLU A 223 12.02 -4.22 11.88
CA GLU A 223 13.29 -4.46 11.18
C GLU A 223 13.41 -3.67 9.87
N ALA A 224 12.35 -3.59 9.06
CA ALA A 224 12.39 -2.80 7.82
C ALA A 224 12.18 -1.31 8.12
N ASN A 225 11.25 -0.96 9.02
CA ASN A 225 11.01 0.40 9.51
C ASN A 225 11.01 1.48 8.40
N SER A 226 10.40 1.19 7.26
CA SER A 226 10.49 2.02 6.05
C SER A 226 9.14 2.28 5.36
N LEU A 227 8.04 2.00 6.07
CA LEU A 227 6.67 2.15 5.58
C LEU A 227 5.97 3.31 6.29
N GLY A 228 5.33 4.20 5.52
CA GLY A 228 4.42 5.22 6.05
C GLY A 228 3.02 4.67 6.24
N LEU A 229 2.74 4.14 7.43
CA LEU A 229 1.49 3.44 7.72
C LEU A 229 0.34 4.35 8.17
N SER A 230 0.56 5.65 8.33
CA SER A 230 -0.47 6.59 8.78
C SER A 230 -1.74 6.50 7.93
N GLY A 231 -1.59 6.48 6.60
CA GLY A 231 -2.69 6.27 5.64
C GLY A 231 -3.44 4.96 5.85
N LEU A 232 -2.71 3.85 5.99
CA LEU A 232 -3.31 2.54 6.21
C LEU A 232 -4.07 2.46 7.53
N ILE A 233 -3.45 2.90 8.62
CA ILE A 233 -4.07 2.87 9.95
C ILE A 233 -5.32 3.75 9.98
N TYR A 234 -5.28 4.93 9.36
CA TYR A 234 -6.45 5.81 9.27
C TYR A 234 -7.60 5.14 8.50
N VAL A 235 -7.32 4.55 7.34
CA VAL A 235 -8.34 3.90 6.51
C VAL A 235 -8.94 2.68 7.22
N LEU A 236 -8.11 1.85 7.86
CA LEU A 236 -8.59 0.72 8.65
C LEU A 236 -9.43 1.17 9.87
N LEU A 237 -9.03 2.25 10.53
CA LEU A 237 -9.81 2.85 11.62
C LEU A 237 -11.20 3.27 11.14
N LYS A 238 -11.26 4.03 10.04
CA LYS A 238 -12.53 4.49 9.46
C LYS A 238 -13.42 3.33 9.00
N PHE A 239 -12.83 2.29 8.44
CA PHE A 239 -13.55 1.06 8.08
C PHE A 239 -14.18 0.38 9.31
N VAL A 240 -13.42 0.23 10.40
CA VAL A 240 -13.93 -0.37 11.64
C VAL A 240 -14.99 0.51 12.31
N GLU A 241 -14.83 1.83 12.30
CA GLU A 241 -15.84 2.78 12.80
C GLU A 241 -17.15 2.66 12.02
N LYS A 242 -17.08 2.62 10.69
CA LYS A 242 -18.25 2.44 9.82
C LYS A 242 -18.99 1.13 10.12
N ASN A 243 -18.29 0.00 10.11
CA ASN A 243 -18.92 -1.31 10.35
C ASN A 243 -19.58 -1.39 11.73
N LYS A 244 -19.02 -0.71 12.75
CA LYS A 244 -19.65 -0.62 14.07
C LYS A 244 -20.94 0.21 14.07
N ALA A 245 -20.97 1.29 13.30
CA ALA A 245 -22.16 2.12 13.16
C ALA A 245 -23.28 1.33 12.46
N ASP A 246 -22.96 0.67 11.35
CA ASP A 246 -23.90 -0.15 10.57
C ASP A 246 -24.51 -1.26 11.43
N MET A 247 -23.69 -1.99 12.20
CA MET A 247 -24.18 -3.00 13.16
C MET A 247 -25.11 -2.45 14.25
N ASN A 248 -24.89 -1.20 14.68
CA ASN A 248 -25.76 -0.56 15.68
C ASN A 248 -27.09 -0.12 15.06
N GLU A 249 -27.08 0.34 13.81
CA GLU A 249 -28.29 0.69 13.06
C GLU A 249 -29.15 -0.54 12.75
N GLU A 250 -28.55 -1.65 12.31
CA GLU A 250 -29.24 -2.93 12.09
C GLU A 250 -29.93 -3.42 13.36
N ARG A 251 -29.24 -3.38 14.50
CA ARG A 251 -29.82 -3.75 15.80
C ARG A 251 -30.99 -2.85 16.17
N LEU A 252 -30.89 -1.54 15.96
CA LEU A 252 -31.98 -0.59 16.24
C LEU A 252 -33.20 -0.85 15.33
N GLN A 253 -32.98 -1.23 14.08
CA GLN A 253 -34.04 -1.62 13.15
C GLN A 253 -34.70 -2.95 13.56
N GLU A 254 -33.93 -3.96 13.99
CA GLU A 254 -34.47 -5.22 14.53
C GLU A 254 -35.31 -5.00 15.80
N PHE A 255 -34.93 -4.07 16.69
CA PHE A 255 -35.76 -3.72 17.84
C PHE A 255 -37.05 -2.99 17.47
N SER A 256 -37.04 -2.21 16.38
CA SER A 256 -38.24 -1.51 15.93
C SER A 256 -39.25 -2.42 15.22
N THR A 257 -38.81 -3.50 14.58
CA THR A 257 -39.69 -4.46 13.88
C THR A 257 -40.30 -5.52 14.78
N VAL A 258 -39.82 -5.65 16.03
CA VAL A 258 -40.37 -6.56 17.05
C VAL A 258 -41.47 -5.89 17.90
N ILE A 259 -41.70 -4.59 17.72
CA ILE A 259 -42.67 -3.79 18.49
C ILE A 259 -43.99 -3.52 17.72
N ASP A 260 -44.10 -3.98 16.47
CA ASP A 260 -45.35 -3.99 15.68
C ASP A 260 -45.97 -5.39 15.60
#